data_AF-A0A1G3A0S2-F1
#
_entry.id   AF-A0A1G3A0S2-F1
#
_cell.length_a   1.000
_cell.length_b   1.000
_cell.length_c   1.000
_cell.angle_alpha   90.00
_cell.angle_beta   90.00
_cell.angle_gamma   90.00
#
_symmetry.space_group_name_H-M   'P 1'
#
loop_
_entity.id
_entity.type
_entity.pdbx_description
1 polymer ?
#
loop_
_entity_poly.entity_id
_entity_poly.type
_entity_poly.pdbx_seq_one_letter_code
_entity_poly.pdbx_strand_id
1 'polypeptide(L)'
;MIAHNYRQLPSGAILFLLVGLPSLLLLIKEPYHYFRHDHGGSDKKFNPFLLFNFIMGWFVEILEIFSGYLSNTLSFMRVAGLGIAHACLMISFFTIAGMTSGIASVLILILGNLLVIGLEGLSAGIQALRLNYYEFFTKFFHGTGKLYTPISLNSRY
;
A
#
# COMPACT_ATOMS: atom_id res chain seq x y z
N MET A 1 -22.87 -21.68 31.31
CA MET A 1 -23.25 -21.87 29.89
C MET A 1 -22.75 -20.64 29.15
N ILE A 2 -21.68 -20.78 28.37
CA ILE A 2 -20.92 -19.67 27.76
C ILE A 2 -21.37 -19.50 26.32
N ALA A 3 -21.40 -18.23 25.90
CA ALA A 3 -21.45 -17.69 24.54
C ALA A 3 -22.80 -17.75 23.81
N HIS A 4 -23.30 -16.56 23.45
CA HIS A 4 -23.75 -16.20 22.09
C HIS A 4 -23.93 -14.67 22.03
N ASN A 5 -22.91 -13.93 21.60
CA ASN A 5 -23.03 -12.47 21.38
C ASN A 5 -22.13 -12.03 20.22
N TYR A 6 -22.54 -12.34 18.99
CA TYR A 6 -21.77 -12.04 17.77
C TYR A 6 -22.64 -11.43 16.66
N ARG A 7 -23.63 -10.58 16.98
CA ARG A 7 -24.48 -10.04 15.91
C ARG A 7 -25.10 -8.67 16.13
N GLN A 8 -24.37 -7.75 16.74
CA GLN A 8 -24.69 -6.33 16.61
C GLN A 8 -23.40 -5.58 16.32
N LEU A 9 -23.38 -4.87 15.20
CA LEU A 9 -22.31 -3.94 14.84
C LEU A 9 -22.06 -3.01 16.05
N PRO A 10 -20.81 -2.81 16.50
CA PRO A 10 -20.52 -1.92 17.62
C PRO A 10 -21.11 -0.55 17.35
N SER A 11 -21.70 0.05 18.39
CA SER A 11 -22.41 1.32 18.37
C SER A 11 -21.73 2.37 17.49
N GLY A 12 -22.52 3.17 16.77
CA GLY A 12 -22.00 4.23 15.88
C GLY A 12 -21.02 5.20 16.58
N ALA A 13 -21.05 5.26 17.91
CA ALA A 13 -20.06 5.95 18.74
C ALA A 13 -18.66 5.34 18.69
N ILE A 14 -18.49 4.02 18.56
CA ILE A 14 -17.17 3.36 18.42
C ILE A 14 -16.63 3.53 17.01
N LEU A 15 -17.47 3.57 15.98
CA LEU A 15 -17.04 3.92 14.62
C LEU A 15 -16.69 5.43 14.51
N PHE A 16 -17.50 6.31 15.11
CA PHE A 16 -17.21 7.74 15.20
C PHE A 16 -16.00 8.03 16.09
N LEU A 17 -15.75 7.25 17.14
CA LEU A 17 -14.58 7.39 18.00
C LEU A 17 -13.35 6.74 17.35
N LEU A 18 -13.45 5.63 16.63
CA LEU A 18 -12.32 5.02 15.93
C LEU A 18 -11.87 5.83 14.70
N VAL A 19 -12.80 6.47 13.98
CA VAL A 19 -12.52 7.34 12.82
C VAL A 19 -12.33 8.80 13.24
N GLY A 20 -13.03 9.25 14.27
CA GLY A 20 -12.95 10.62 14.81
C GLY A 20 -11.78 10.84 15.76
N LEU A 21 -11.31 9.84 16.51
CA LEU A 21 -10.12 9.97 17.36
C LEU A 21 -8.86 10.28 16.52
N PRO A 22 -8.62 9.66 15.34
CA PRO A 22 -7.56 10.08 14.41
C PRO A 22 -7.79 11.47 13.80
N SER A 23 -9.03 11.82 13.45
CA SER A 23 -9.36 13.13 12.84
C SER A 23 -9.19 14.29 13.84
N LEU A 24 -9.53 14.05 15.11
CA LEU A 24 -9.33 14.99 16.22
C LEU A 24 -7.84 15.10 16.59
N LEU A 25 -7.08 14.00 16.51
CA LEU A 25 -5.64 13.99 16.78
C LEU A 25 -4.84 14.81 15.75
N LEU A 26 -5.23 14.80 14.47
CA LEU A 26 -4.59 15.62 13.43
C LEU A 26 -4.84 17.12 13.63
N LEU A 27 -6.05 17.49 14.06
CA LEU A 27 -6.38 18.89 14.40
C LEU A 27 -5.53 19.41 15.58
N ILE A 28 -5.08 18.54 16.47
CA ILE A 28 -4.22 18.87 17.62
C ILE A 28 -2.71 18.72 17.29
N LYS A 29 -2.33 18.00 16.23
CA LYS A 29 -0.93 17.81 15.84
C LYS A 29 -0.29 19.09 15.28
N GLU A 30 -1.02 19.87 14.48
CA GLU A 30 -0.55 21.17 13.97
C GLU A 30 -0.25 22.19 15.09
N PRO A 31 -1.09 22.38 16.13
CA PRO A 31 -0.74 23.26 17.25
C PRO A 31 0.40 22.70 18.13
N TYR A 32 0.59 21.39 18.22
CA TYR A 32 1.67 20.80 19.02
C TYR A 32 3.05 20.86 18.33
N HIS A 33 3.11 20.83 16.99
CA HIS A 33 4.35 21.09 16.25
C HIS A 33 4.76 22.57 16.36
N TYR A 34 3.78 23.49 16.32
CA TYR A 34 4.02 24.93 16.56
C TYR A 34 4.62 25.22 17.95
N PHE A 35 4.34 24.38 18.96
CA PHE A 35 4.82 24.60 20.32
C PHE A 35 6.19 23.97 20.66
N ARG A 36 6.68 23.00 19.88
CA ARG A 36 7.89 22.25 20.26
C ARG A 36 9.06 22.28 19.27
N HIS A 37 8.88 22.85 18.08
CA HIS A 37 9.99 23.07 17.14
C HIS A 37 10.16 24.54 16.73
N ASP A 38 9.90 25.45 17.68
CA ASP A 38 10.39 26.83 17.56
C ASP A 38 11.47 27.08 18.63
N HIS A 39 12.72 26.92 18.22
CA HIS A 39 13.89 27.56 18.84
C HIS A 39 14.46 28.61 17.87
N GLY A 40 13.60 29.25 17.07
CA GLY A 40 14.04 30.08 15.96
C GLY A 40 13.09 31.20 15.56
N GLY A 41 12.26 31.70 16.47
CA GLY A 41 11.68 33.04 16.44
C GLY A 41 10.66 33.32 15.33
N SER A 42 9.40 33.48 15.71
CA SER A 42 8.69 34.74 15.42
C SER A 42 7.36 34.80 16.16
N ASP A 43 7.29 35.77 17.08
CA ASP A 43 6.07 36.39 17.56
C ASP A 43 5.21 36.91 16.40
N LYS A 44 4.41 36.04 15.76
CA LYS A 44 3.38 36.49 14.82
C LYS A 44 2.05 36.61 15.55
N LYS A 45 1.74 37.86 15.90
CA LYS A 45 0.40 38.36 16.24
C LYS A 45 -0.66 37.71 15.33
N PHE A 46 -1.82 37.38 15.89
CA PHE A 46 -3.03 36.91 15.18
C PHE A 46 -3.30 37.79 13.95
N ASN A 47 -2.78 37.39 12.79
CA ASN A 47 -2.97 38.06 11.52
C ASN A 47 -3.86 37.17 10.64
N PRO A 48 -4.79 37.73 9.85
CA PRO A 48 -5.56 36.98 8.85
C PRO A 48 -4.68 36.13 7.91
N PHE A 49 -3.44 36.55 7.70
CA PHE A 49 -2.43 35.83 6.92
C PHE A 49 -1.97 34.50 7.56
N LEU A 50 -2.01 34.40 8.89
CA LEU A 50 -1.65 33.19 9.64
C LEU A 50 -2.78 32.15 9.52
N LEU A 51 -4.02 32.62 9.57
CA LEU A 51 -5.22 31.79 9.38
C LEU A 51 -5.31 31.25 7.95
N PHE A 52 -4.94 32.05 6.95
CA PHE A 52 -4.84 31.60 5.56
C PHE A 52 -3.75 30.54 5.36
N ASN A 53 -2.56 30.70 5.96
CA ASN A 53 -1.50 29.68 5.90
C ASN A 53 -1.93 28.38 6.58
N PHE A 54 -2.61 28.47 7.73
CA PHE A 54 -3.14 27.31 8.44
C PHE A 54 -4.17 26.55 7.58
N ILE A 55 -5.12 27.25 6.96
CA ILE A 55 -6.15 26.62 6.11
C ILE A 55 -5.52 25.90 4.90
N MET A 56 -4.49 26.50 4.29
CA MET A 56 -3.78 25.93 3.15
C MET A 56 -2.94 24.74 3.55
N GLY A 57 -2.26 24.79 4.70
CA GLY A 57 -1.49 23.67 5.27
C GLY A 57 -2.38 22.46 5.54
N TRP A 58 -3.50 22.68 6.23
CA TRP A 58 -4.49 21.66 6.53
C TRP A 58 -5.08 21.00 5.27
N PHE A 59 -5.39 21.79 4.23
CA PHE A 59 -5.91 21.27 2.97
C PHE A 59 -4.88 20.38 2.25
N VAL A 60 -3.61 20.81 2.20
CA VAL A 60 -2.52 20.05 1.57
C VAL A 60 -2.23 18.76 2.36
N GLU A 61 -2.20 18.81 3.69
CA GLU A 61 -1.96 17.62 4.53
C GLU A 61 -3.08 16.59 4.35
N ILE A 62 -4.35 17.02 4.25
CA ILE A 62 -5.46 16.11 3.92
C ILE A 62 -5.27 15.46 2.55
N LEU A 63 -4.84 16.23 1.54
CA LEU A 63 -4.60 15.70 0.20
C LEU A 63 -3.43 14.72 0.19
N GLU A 64 -2.37 14.98 0.96
CA GLU A 64 -1.23 14.09 1.10
C GLU A 64 -1.63 12.80 1.81
N ILE A 65 -2.41 12.88 2.88
CA ILE A 65 -2.94 11.72 3.61
C ILE A 65 -3.84 10.89 2.69
N PHE A 66 -4.80 11.54 2.01
CA PHE A 66 -5.72 10.87 1.09
C PHE A 66 -5.00 10.22 -0.09
N SER A 67 -4.06 10.95 -0.71
CA SER A 67 -3.21 10.43 -1.79
C SER A 67 -2.33 9.27 -1.31
N GLY A 68 -1.79 9.36 -0.09
CA GLY A 68 -1.03 8.29 0.54
C GLY A 68 -1.87 7.03 0.76
N TYR A 69 -3.10 7.17 1.26
CA TYR A 69 -4.04 6.06 1.41
C TYR A 69 -4.45 5.47 0.06
N LEU A 70 -4.81 6.31 -0.92
CA LEU A 70 -5.13 5.86 -2.28
C LEU A 70 -3.96 5.11 -2.91
N SER A 71 -2.74 5.62 -2.79
CA SER A 71 -1.54 4.99 -3.32
C SER A 71 -1.34 3.59 -2.73
N ASN A 72 -1.46 3.46 -1.40
CA ASN A 72 -1.39 2.19 -0.70
C ASN A 72 -2.49 1.22 -1.15
N THR A 73 -3.75 1.67 -1.27
CA THR A 73 -4.87 0.84 -1.74
C THR A 73 -4.70 0.42 -3.21
N LEU A 74 -4.28 1.33 -4.10
CA LEU A 74 -4.00 1.03 -5.50
C LEU A 74 -2.83 0.04 -5.66
N SER A 75 -1.89 0.05 -4.72
CA SER A 75 -0.81 -0.94 -4.64
C SER A 75 -1.38 -2.35 -4.44
N PHE A 76 -2.32 -2.53 -3.50
CA PHE A 76 -2.96 -3.82 -3.22
C PHE A 76 -3.96 -4.28 -4.28
N MET A 77 -4.64 -3.36 -4.98
CA MET A 77 -5.60 -3.67 -6.04
C MET A 77 -5.00 -4.55 -7.16
N ARG A 78 -3.68 -4.49 -7.35
CA ARG A 78 -2.98 -5.26 -8.37
C ARG A 78 -3.02 -6.77 -8.14
N VAL A 79 -2.95 -7.22 -6.89
CA VAL A 79 -3.10 -8.64 -6.53
C VAL A 79 -4.52 -9.12 -6.83
N ALA A 80 -5.53 -8.29 -6.57
CA ALA A 80 -6.91 -8.61 -6.91
C ALA A 80 -7.11 -8.73 -8.44
N GLY A 81 -6.49 -7.84 -9.22
CA GLY A 81 -6.51 -7.90 -10.68
C GLY A 81 -5.90 -9.20 -11.24
N LEU A 82 -4.80 -9.68 -10.66
CA LEU A 82 -4.20 -10.96 -11.03
C LEU A 82 -5.15 -12.14 -10.76
N GLY A 83 -5.85 -12.15 -9.62
CA GLY A 83 -6.83 -13.19 -9.28
C GLY A 83 -8.04 -13.22 -10.22
N ILE A 84 -8.51 -12.06 -10.68
CA ILE A 84 -9.60 -11.97 -11.67
C ILE A 84 -9.12 -12.51 -13.02
N ALA A 85 -7.91 -12.12 -13.46
CA ALA A 85 -7.33 -12.63 -14.70
C ALA A 85 -7.17 -14.17 -14.66
N HIS A 86 -6.74 -14.73 -13.53
CA HIS A 86 -6.67 -16.17 -13.32
C HIS A 86 -8.01 -16.87 -13.56
N ALA A 87 -9.06 -16.41 -12.87
CA ALA A 87 -10.39 -16.98 -13.00
C ALA A 87 -10.90 -16.89 -14.45
N CYS A 88 -10.73 -15.75 -15.11
CA CYS A 88 -11.13 -15.57 -16.50
C CYS A 88 -10.38 -16.50 -17.47
N LEU A 89 -9.07 -16.70 -17.30
CA LEU A 89 -8.29 -17.61 -18.13
C LEU A 89 -8.71 -19.06 -17.92
N MET A 90 -8.92 -19.50 -16.67
CA MET A 90 -9.41 -20.84 -16.36
C MET A 90 -10.77 -21.12 -17.01
N ILE A 91 -11.71 -20.18 -16.89
CA ILE A 91 -13.04 -20.30 -17.52
C ILE A 91 -12.92 -20.39 -19.05
N SER A 92 -12.03 -19.61 -19.65
CA SER A 92 -11.82 -19.60 -21.10
C SER A 92 -11.26 -20.94 -21.60
N PHE A 93 -10.24 -21.49 -20.93
CA PHE A 93 -9.67 -22.80 -21.28
C PHE A 93 -10.65 -23.94 -21.07
N PHE A 94 -11.44 -23.93 -19.99
CA PHE A 94 -12.50 -24.91 -19.77
C PHE A 94 -13.58 -24.86 -20.87
N THR A 95 -13.96 -23.66 -21.30
CA THR A 95 -14.96 -23.48 -22.37
C THR A 95 -14.45 -24.04 -23.69
N ILE A 96 -13.20 -23.72 -24.08
CA ILE A 96 -12.58 -24.23 -25.31
C ILE A 96 -12.42 -25.76 -25.24
N ALA A 97 -12.00 -26.31 -24.09
CA ALA A 97 -11.87 -27.75 -23.89
C ALA A 97 -13.23 -28.48 -23.96
N GLY A 98 -14.33 -27.85 -23.53
CA GLY A 98 -15.68 -28.40 -23.62
C GLY A 98 -16.28 -28.37 -25.03
N MET A 99 -15.83 -27.44 -25.88
CA MET A 99 -16.26 -27.35 -27.29
C MET A 99 -15.54 -28.35 -28.21
N THR A 100 -14.41 -28.90 -27.76
CA THR A 100 -13.65 -29.92 -28.51
C THR A 100 -13.87 -31.30 -27.89
N SER A 101 -13.96 -32.35 -28.71
CA SER A 101 -14.12 -33.73 -28.20
C SER A 101 -12.86 -34.57 -28.46
N GLY A 102 -12.52 -35.47 -27.53
CA GLY A 102 -11.42 -36.41 -27.65
C GLY A 102 -10.08 -35.94 -27.06
N ILE A 103 -8.97 -36.50 -27.55
CA ILE A 103 -7.59 -36.28 -27.07
C ILE A 103 -7.18 -34.79 -27.12
N ALA A 104 -7.74 -34.02 -28.07
CA ALA A 104 -7.49 -32.60 -28.18
C ALA A 104 -7.97 -31.81 -26.94
N SER A 105 -9.07 -32.22 -26.29
CA SER A 105 -9.61 -31.57 -25.10
C SER A 105 -8.65 -31.70 -23.92
N VAL A 106 -8.11 -32.91 -23.72
CA VAL A 106 -7.13 -33.19 -22.66
C VAL A 106 -5.83 -32.43 -22.90
N LEU A 107 -5.37 -32.37 -24.16
CA LEU A 107 -4.17 -31.63 -24.52
C LEU A 107 -4.33 -30.12 -24.23
N ILE A 108 -5.48 -29.53 -24.60
CA ILE A 108 -5.79 -28.12 -24.34
C ILE A 108 -5.86 -27.84 -22.84
N LEU A 109 -6.44 -28.75 -22.05
CA LEU A 109 -6.52 -28.59 -20.60
C LEU A 109 -5.13 -28.59 -19.95
N ILE A 110 -4.25 -29.51 -20.36
CA ILE A 110 -2.87 -29.60 -19.85
C ILE A 110 -2.06 -28.35 -20.24
N LEU A 111 -2.12 -27.95 -21.52
CA LEU A 111 -1.44 -26.75 -22.00
C LEU A 111 -1.97 -25.48 -21.33
N GLY A 112 -3.29 -25.37 -21.19
CA GLY A 112 -3.94 -24.22 -20.54
C GLY A 112 -3.51 -24.08 -19.09
N ASN A 113 -3.51 -25.16 -18.31
CA ASN A 113 -3.04 -25.13 -16.92
C ASN A 113 -1.56 -24.76 -16.81
N LEU A 114 -0.71 -25.32 -17.66
CA LEU A 114 0.74 -25.05 -17.64
C LEU A 114 1.04 -23.59 -18.02
N LEU A 115 0.31 -23.06 -19.00
CA LEU A 115 0.41 -21.67 -19.44
C LEU A 115 -0.10 -20.69 -18.37
N VAL A 116 -1.23 -21.00 -17.73
CA VAL A 116 -1.79 -20.19 -16.62
C VAL A 116 -0.79 -20.11 -15.47
N ILE A 117 -0.25 -21.26 -15.03
CA ILE A 117 0.77 -21.31 -13.95
C ILE A 117 2.02 -20.50 -14.33
N GLY A 118 2.50 -20.62 -15.57
CA GLY A 118 3.68 -19.90 -16.04
C GLY A 118 3.48 -18.39 -16.11
N LEU A 119 2.38 -17.94 -16.74
CA LEU A 119 2.08 -16.51 -16.88
C LEU A 119 1.79 -15.85 -15.54
N GLU A 120 1.06 -16.51 -14.67
CA GLU A 120 0.73 -15.96 -13.35
C GLU A 120 1.92 -15.96 -12.41
N GLY A 121 2.73 -17.02 -12.41
CA GLY A 121 3.94 -17.06 -11.62
C GLY A 121 4.89 -15.93 -11.99
N LEU A 122 5.10 -15.71 -13.30
CA LEU A 122 5.94 -14.62 -13.79
C LEU A 122 5.33 -13.24 -13.48
N SER A 123 4.03 -13.06 -13.73
CA SER A 123 3.32 -11.80 -13.49
C SER A 123 3.30 -11.43 -12.02
N ALA A 124 2.95 -12.36 -11.14
CA ALA A 124 2.98 -12.22 -9.68
C ALA A 124 4.37 -11.86 -9.18
N GLY A 125 5.42 -12.51 -9.74
CA GLY A 125 6.81 -12.21 -9.41
C GLY A 125 7.19 -10.76 -9.74
N ILE A 126 6.87 -10.28 -10.94
CA ILE A 126 7.13 -8.89 -11.36
C ILE A 126 6.35 -7.91 -10.46
N GLN A 127 5.12 -8.26 -10.12
CA GLN A 127 4.25 -7.46 -9.25
C GLN A 127 4.78 -7.32 -7.83
N ALA A 128 5.21 -8.44 -7.23
CA ALA A 128 5.81 -8.47 -5.90
C ALA A 128 7.13 -7.70 -5.87
N LEU A 129 7.96 -7.83 -6.92
CA LEU A 129 9.22 -7.08 -7.05
C LEU A 129 8.96 -5.57 -7.07
N ARG A 130 7.93 -5.13 -7.79
CA ARG A 130 7.57 -3.71 -7.85
C ARG A 130 7.08 -3.17 -6.51
N LEU A 131 6.27 -3.93 -5.75
CA LEU A 131 5.86 -3.52 -4.41
C LEU A 131 7.08 -3.46 -3.47
N ASN A 132 7.94 -4.48 -3.49
CA ASN A 132 9.08 -4.59 -2.58
C ASN A 132 10.14 -3.49 -2.85
N TYR A 133 10.46 -3.26 -4.13
CA TYR A 133 11.48 -2.30 -4.54
C TYR A 133 11.05 -0.83 -4.38
N TYR A 134 9.78 -0.50 -4.65
CA TYR A 134 9.32 0.90 -4.58
C TYR A 134 8.69 1.28 -3.24
N GLU A 135 8.00 0.36 -2.56
CA GLU A 135 7.24 0.68 -1.35
C GLU A 135 7.98 0.26 -0.08
N PHE A 136 8.75 -0.84 -0.12
CA PHE A 136 9.54 -1.31 1.02
C PHE A 136 10.95 -0.71 1.06
N PHE A 137 11.71 -0.77 -0.04
CA PHE A 137 13.09 -0.25 -0.06
C PHE A 137 13.15 1.28 0.07
N THR A 138 12.25 2.04 -0.55
CA THR A 138 12.29 3.51 -0.44
C THR A 138 11.84 4.01 0.95
N LYS A 139 11.03 3.23 1.68
CA LYS A 139 10.46 3.64 2.98
C LYS A 139 11.27 3.13 4.19
N PHE A 140 12.02 2.03 4.04
CA PHE A 140 12.81 1.42 5.14
C PHE A 140 14.33 1.44 4.90
N PHE A 141 14.80 1.73 3.69
CA PHE A 141 16.22 1.80 3.35
C PHE A 141 16.67 3.26 3.29
N HIS A 142 17.02 3.84 4.44
CA HIS A 142 17.75 5.10 4.47
C HIS A 142 19.17 4.84 3.93
N GLY A 143 19.55 5.52 2.84
CA GLY A 143 20.86 5.44 2.19
C GLY A 143 22.04 5.95 3.04
N THR A 144 21.99 5.79 4.36
CA THR A 144 23.04 6.09 5.34
C THR A 144 23.65 4.80 5.84
N GLY A 145 24.29 4.05 4.94
CA GLY A 145 25.23 2.99 5.29
C GLY A 145 26.61 3.35 4.74
N LYS A 146 27.63 3.43 5.60
CA LYS A 146 29.02 3.48 5.10
C LYS A 146 29.31 2.13 4.43
N LEU A 147 29.77 2.16 3.18
CA LEU A 147 30.34 0.97 2.54
C LEU A 147 31.47 0.45 3.45
N TYR A 148 31.37 -0.81 3.86
CA TYR A 148 32.47 -1.48 4.54
C TYR A 148 33.57 -1.73 3.51
N THR A 149 34.59 -0.87 3.52
CA THR A 149 35.85 -1.10 2.80
C THR A 149 36.80 -1.85 3.74
N PRO A 150 37.01 -3.17 3.56
CA PRO A 150 38.05 -3.85 4.31
C PRO A 150 39.40 -3.24 3.94
N ILE A 151 40.26 -3.08 4.94
CA ILE A 151 41.67 -2.69 4.75
C ILE A 151 42.39 -3.78 3.95
N SER A 152 42.46 -3.60 2.63
CA SER A 152 43.31 -4.40 1.76
C SER A 152 44.76 -3.93 1.92
N LEU A 153 45.57 -4.71 2.64
CA LEU A 153 47.02 -4.60 2.59
C LEU A 153 47.52 -5.17 1.25
N ASN A 154 47.32 -4.43 0.17
CA ASN A 154 48.04 -4.69 -1.07
C ASN A 154 49.46 -4.16 -0.88
N SER A 155 50.32 -5.01 -0.32
CA SER A 155 51.77 -4.85 -0.41
C SER A 155 52.12 -5.01 -1.89
N ARG A 156 52.28 -3.88 -2.57
CA ARG A 156 52.99 -3.82 -3.85
C ARG A 156 54.37 -4.45 -3.63
N TYR A 157 54.55 -5.64 -4.18
CA TYR A 157 55.82 -6.17 -4.64
C TYR A 157 55.78 -6.25 -6.15
#